data_AF-A0AAY5ET01-F1
#
_entry.id   AF-A0AAY5ET01-F1
#
_cell.length_a   1.000
_cell.length_b   1.000
_cell.length_c   1.000
_cell.angle_alpha   90.00
_cell.angle_beta   90.00
_cell.angle_gamma   90.00
#
_symmetry.space_group_name_H-M   'P 1'
#
loop_
_entity.id
_entity.type
_entity.pdbx_description
1 polymer ?
#
loop_
_entity_poly.entity_id
_entity_poly.type
_entity_poly.pdbx_seq_one_letter_code
_entity_poly.pdbx_strand_id
1 'polypeptide(L)'
;MTKFQGNTKDGTEPLPAPPPLARERIPVQKSSVCSRSYFMVVMVFFHVYILNVIALLLYVHYNNASNAVGSDLDFTSRTNNHKIAEQLNTEPPSDTRFTRNVYLPRIEGIRVGHVQKVSLAPGKMHEMRTLSLKPLLFEIPDFLSEEECAVVVRLAQLKGLTESQVMVPEGQEELSQQLNLSPEEIFHLLDLNQDGQLQPQEILTHSRVRDGIWLTPENLREIYDGLKVDQDNNGVLSMEEFGQLNSDSFQRYLLQHGVKKSHLVRNSKHTWLYQGQGAHQVLRELRNRVTRLTRLPPSLVELSEPLQVVHYEQGGHYHAHHDSGPVYSDTVCTHTRVAANTSSPFQTSCRYITVLFYLNSVEEGGETTFPVADNRTFEEVSLIQNNVDLLDTRKHCDKGNLRVKPTKGTAVLWYNYLSDGKGWVGEQDEYSLHGGCIVTRGTKWIANNWINVDPDYQRQARYQQLVLQQQESQERQPDMNADEHTGNHQEL
;
A
#
# COMPACT_ATOMS: atom_id res chain seq x y z
N MET A 1 -54.33 24.63 -51.71
CA MET A 1 -55.79 24.62 -51.47
C MET A 1 -56.02 24.10 -50.04
N THR A 2 -56.71 24.90 -49.21
CA THR A 2 -57.48 24.54 -47.98
C THR A 2 -56.76 23.74 -46.88
N LYS A 3 -56.43 24.23 -45.68
CA LYS A 3 -57.07 25.16 -44.69
C LYS A 3 -58.46 24.75 -44.20
N PHE A 4 -58.50 24.21 -42.96
CA PHE A 4 -59.58 24.17 -41.96
C PHE A 4 -58.83 23.91 -40.62
N GLN A 5 -58.75 24.74 -39.58
CA GLN A 5 -59.64 25.68 -38.89
C GLN A 5 -60.85 25.04 -38.19
N GLY A 6 -60.64 24.69 -36.92
CA GLY A 6 -61.65 24.55 -35.87
C GLY A 6 -61.23 25.46 -34.71
N ASN A 7 -62.17 26.27 -34.24
CA ASN A 7 -61.99 27.48 -33.45
C ASN A 7 -62.87 27.35 -32.20
N THR A 8 -62.36 27.57 -31.00
CA THR A 8 -63.16 28.06 -29.86
C THR A 8 -62.28 28.91 -28.96
N LYS A 9 -62.66 30.18 -28.84
CA LYS A 9 -62.15 31.18 -27.91
C LYS A 9 -62.58 30.82 -26.49
N ASP A 10 -61.71 31.06 -25.52
CA ASP A 10 -62.14 31.74 -24.31
C ASP A 10 -60.99 32.60 -23.76
N GLY A 11 -61.33 33.82 -23.35
CA GLY A 11 -60.38 34.81 -22.86
C GLY A 11 -60.44 34.92 -21.35
N THR A 12 -59.31 35.09 -20.68
CA THR A 12 -59.27 35.76 -19.37
C THR A 12 -57.83 36.18 -19.04
N GLU A 13 -57.70 37.41 -18.56
CA GLU A 13 -56.47 38.07 -18.10
C GLU A 13 -55.82 37.32 -16.91
N PRO A 14 -54.50 37.46 -16.69
CA PRO A 14 -53.85 36.88 -15.52
C PRO A 14 -54.11 37.73 -14.26
N LEU A 15 -54.83 37.13 -13.30
CA LEU A 15 -55.04 37.65 -11.94
C LEU A 15 -53.74 37.58 -11.09
N PRO A 16 -53.58 38.46 -10.09
CA PRO A 16 -52.31 38.70 -9.40
C PRO A 16 -51.93 37.60 -8.41
N ALA A 17 -50.62 37.48 -8.18
CA ALA A 17 -50.00 36.53 -7.26
C ALA A 17 -50.54 36.66 -5.81
N PRO A 18 -50.71 35.54 -5.08
CA PRO A 18 -51.20 35.57 -3.70
C PRO A 18 -50.12 36.12 -2.74
N PRO A 19 -50.52 36.77 -1.63
CA PRO A 19 -49.57 37.29 -0.64
C PRO A 19 -48.87 36.15 0.10
N PRO A 20 -47.64 36.37 0.62
CA PRO A 20 -46.88 35.33 1.30
C PRO A 20 -47.58 34.91 2.60
N LEU A 21 -47.79 33.60 2.73
CA LEU A 21 -48.31 32.97 3.95
C LEU A 21 -47.42 33.31 5.16
N ALA A 22 -48.08 33.77 6.22
CA ALA A 22 -47.45 34.01 7.51
C ALA A 22 -46.79 32.73 8.03
N ARG A 23 -45.51 32.84 8.38
CA ARG A 23 -44.69 31.77 8.94
C ARG A 23 -45.16 31.49 10.37
N GLU A 24 -46.09 30.55 10.54
CA GLU A 24 -46.39 29.99 11.87
C GLU A 24 -45.13 29.34 12.42
N ARG A 25 -44.63 29.89 13.54
CA ARG A 25 -43.52 29.31 14.28
C ARG A 25 -44.05 28.07 15.00
N ILE A 26 -43.68 26.90 14.51
CA ILE A 26 -43.77 25.64 15.27
C ILE A 26 -42.87 25.82 16.52
N PRO A 27 -43.40 25.70 17.75
CA PRO A 27 -42.57 25.71 18.93
C PRO A 27 -41.77 24.40 18.97
N VAL A 28 -40.49 24.47 18.59
CA VAL A 28 -39.53 23.41 18.87
C VAL A 28 -39.38 23.33 20.38
N GLN A 29 -40.03 22.35 21.01
CA GLN A 29 -39.67 21.93 22.35
C GLN A 29 -38.22 21.42 22.29
N LYS A 30 -37.29 22.22 22.82
CA LYS A 30 -35.95 21.74 23.15
C LYS A 30 -36.10 20.66 24.21
N SER A 31 -36.04 19.40 23.80
CA SER A 31 -35.85 18.27 24.71
C SER A 31 -34.42 18.38 25.27
N SER A 32 -34.25 19.11 26.37
CA SER A 32 -33.04 19.04 27.19
C SER A 32 -33.05 17.72 27.95
N VAL A 33 -32.86 16.60 27.25
CA VAL A 33 -32.57 15.31 27.86
C VAL A 33 -31.05 15.19 27.95
N CYS A 34 -30.45 16.01 28.80
CA CYS A 34 -29.15 15.67 29.36
C CYS A 34 -29.45 14.59 30.41
N SER A 35 -29.41 13.33 29.96
CA SER A 35 -29.62 12.18 30.83
C SER A 35 -28.67 12.31 32.02
N ARG A 36 -29.23 12.42 33.22
CA ARG A 36 -28.50 12.47 34.49
C ARG A 36 -27.49 11.32 34.60
N SER A 37 -27.77 10.20 33.91
CA SER A 37 -26.90 9.04 33.77
C SER A 37 -25.66 9.30 32.92
N TYR A 38 -25.78 10.05 31.81
CA TYR A 38 -24.64 10.41 30.96
C TYR A 38 -23.64 11.32 31.69
N PHE A 39 -24.14 12.30 32.45
CA PHE A 39 -23.28 13.17 33.26
C PHE A 39 -22.54 12.39 34.37
N MET A 40 -23.20 11.43 35.00
CA MET A 40 -22.55 10.56 36.00
C MET A 40 -21.46 9.70 35.37
N VAL A 41 -21.70 9.12 34.19
CA VAL A 41 -20.69 8.32 33.48
C VAL A 41 -19.47 9.17 33.11
N VAL A 42 -19.67 10.36 32.53
CA VAL A 42 -18.57 11.29 32.19
C VAL A 42 -17.80 11.73 33.43
N MET A 43 -18.49 12.02 34.54
CA MET A 43 -17.82 12.36 35.80
C MET A 43 -16.99 11.20 36.35
N VAL A 44 -17.48 9.95 36.29
CA VAL A 44 -16.68 8.78 36.73
C VAL A 44 -15.42 8.63 35.89
N PHE A 45 -15.51 8.72 34.57
CA PHE A 45 -14.33 8.66 33.69
C PHE A 45 -13.35 9.80 33.96
N PHE A 46 -13.85 11.01 34.22
CA PHE A 46 -13.03 12.16 34.57
C PHE A 46 -12.28 11.97 35.90
N HIS A 47 -12.94 11.41 36.93
CA HIS A 47 -12.29 11.13 38.22
C HIS A 47 -11.28 9.98 38.12
N VAL A 48 -11.57 8.92 37.36
CA VAL A 48 -10.63 7.81 37.11
C VAL A 48 -9.39 8.32 36.36
N TYR A 49 -9.58 9.19 35.36
CA TYR A 49 -8.48 9.80 34.62
C TYR A 49 -7.59 10.65 35.54
N ILE A 50 -8.17 11.51 36.39
CA ILE A 50 -7.41 12.33 37.34
C ILE A 50 -6.63 11.46 38.33
N LEU A 51 -7.25 10.40 38.88
CA LEU A 51 -6.57 9.48 39.80
C LEU A 51 -5.39 8.76 39.13
N ASN A 52 -5.53 8.34 37.88
CA ASN A 52 -4.45 7.73 37.11
C ASN A 52 -3.31 8.71 36.84
N VAL A 53 -3.61 9.96 36.53
CA VAL A 53 -2.58 11.01 36.34
C VAL A 53 -1.84 11.31 37.65
N ILE A 54 -2.56 11.41 38.78
CA ILE A 54 -1.93 11.62 40.10
C ILE A 54 -1.05 10.42 40.48
N ALA A 55 -1.51 9.19 40.24
CA ALA A 55 -0.73 7.98 40.49
C ALA A 55 0.57 7.95 39.65
N LEU A 56 0.49 8.35 38.38
CA LEU A 56 1.66 8.45 37.50
C LEU A 56 2.65 9.52 37.99
N LEU A 57 2.15 10.68 38.42
CA LEU A 57 3.00 11.75 38.96
C LEU A 57 3.67 11.34 40.28
N LEU A 58 2.94 10.64 41.17
CA LEU A 58 3.51 10.09 42.41
C LEU A 58 4.53 8.99 42.12
N TYR A 59 4.30 8.13 41.14
CA TYR A 59 5.26 7.10 40.72
C TYR A 59 6.56 7.73 40.18
N VAL A 60 6.45 8.75 39.33
CA VAL A 60 7.61 9.50 38.82
C VAL A 60 8.33 10.22 39.96
N HIS A 61 7.60 10.83 40.90
CA HIS A 61 8.19 11.50 42.05
C HIS A 61 8.93 10.53 42.98
N TYR A 62 8.33 9.37 43.27
CA TYR A 62 8.94 8.34 44.11
C TYR A 62 10.20 7.77 43.48
N ASN A 63 10.17 7.45 42.18
CA ASN A 63 11.34 6.91 41.49
C ASN A 63 12.46 7.95 41.30
N ASN A 64 12.14 9.24 41.20
CA ASN A 64 13.15 10.30 41.17
C ASN A 64 13.68 10.65 42.57
N ALA A 65 12.91 10.46 43.64
CA ALA A 65 13.35 10.66 45.02
C ALA A 65 14.32 9.56 45.50
N SER A 66 14.22 8.34 44.96
CA SER A 66 15.14 7.22 45.24
C SER A 66 16.56 7.43 44.70
N ASN A 67 16.77 8.35 43.76
CA ASN A 67 18.06 8.61 43.12
C ASN A 67 18.80 9.84 43.69
N ALA A 68 18.34 10.39 44.81
CA ALA A 68 18.90 11.60 45.41
C ALA A 68 19.13 11.47 46.93
N VAL A 69 19.60 10.32 47.43
CA VAL A 69 20.20 10.21 48.77
C VAL A 69 21.29 9.13 48.75
N GLY A 70 22.56 9.53 48.94
CA GLY A 70 23.63 8.59 49.29
C GLY A 70 25.01 8.90 48.72
N SER A 71 25.54 10.11 48.92
CA SER A 71 26.98 10.37 48.91
C SER A 71 27.48 10.54 50.36
N ASP A 72 28.65 9.95 50.62
CA ASP A 72 29.52 10.06 51.80
C ASP A 72 29.23 9.16 53.02
N LEU A 73 30.06 8.12 53.22
CA LEU A 73 30.93 7.98 54.40
C LEU A 73 31.92 6.80 54.30
N ASP A 74 33.07 7.04 54.92
CA ASP A 74 34.39 6.42 54.80
C ASP A 74 34.64 5.12 55.61
N PHE A 75 35.56 4.30 55.08
CA PHE A 75 36.69 3.59 55.73
C PHE A 75 36.51 2.76 57.04
N THR A 76 36.71 1.43 56.99
CA THR A 76 37.87 0.66 57.57
C THR A 76 37.63 -0.85 57.83
N SER A 77 38.63 -1.65 57.40
CA SER A 77 39.26 -2.81 58.08
C SER A 77 38.73 -4.26 57.93
N ARG A 78 39.54 -5.08 57.21
CA ARG A 78 40.07 -6.46 57.50
C ARG A 78 39.06 -7.63 57.65
N THR A 79 39.20 -8.84 57.10
CA THR A 79 40.35 -9.71 56.75
C THR A 79 39.98 -10.83 55.74
N ASN A 80 40.93 -11.16 54.85
CA ASN A 80 41.28 -12.44 54.19
C ASN A 80 40.33 -13.66 54.22
N ASN A 81 40.04 -14.24 53.04
CA ASN A 81 40.70 -15.47 52.56
C ASN A 81 40.24 -15.94 51.15
N HIS A 82 41.21 -16.03 50.24
CA HIS A 82 41.45 -17.11 49.26
C HIS A 82 40.29 -17.74 48.46
N LYS A 83 40.26 -17.52 47.13
CA LYS A 83 40.85 -18.44 46.12
C LYS A 83 40.65 -17.93 44.69
N ILE A 84 41.67 -18.22 43.89
CA ILE A 84 41.94 -17.83 42.51
C ILE A 84 40.99 -18.54 41.54
N ALA A 85 40.36 -17.77 40.65
CA ALA A 85 39.87 -18.24 39.35
C ALA A 85 40.06 -17.10 38.34
N GLU A 86 41.03 -17.27 37.44
CA GLU A 86 41.30 -16.36 36.33
C GLU A 86 40.10 -16.31 35.39
N GLN A 87 39.41 -15.16 35.34
CA GLN A 87 38.53 -14.80 34.24
C GLN A 87 39.26 -13.80 33.34
N LEU A 88 39.51 -14.23 32.10
CA LEU A 88 39.90 -13.36 31.01
C LEU A 88 38.87 -12.22 30.89
N ASN A 89 39.32 -11.00 31.14
CA ASN A 89 38.61 -9.78 30.75
C ASN A 89 38.41 -9.80 29.25
N THR A 90 37.18 -10.10 28.82
CA THR A 90 36.69 -9.68 27.51
C THR A 90 35.54 -8.74 27.83
N GLU A 91 35.83 -7.44 27.81
CA GLU A 91 34.75 -6.46 27.75
C GLU A 91 33.84 -6.83 26.56
N PRO A 92 32.51 -6.87 26.74
CA PRO A 92 31.63 -6.98 25.59
C PRO A 92 31.88 -5.76 24.71
N PRO A 93 32.02 -5.94 23.37
CA PRO A 93 32.27 -4.80 22.50
C PRO A 93 31.13 -3.80 22.73
N SER A 94 31.53 -2.57 23.08
CA SER A 94 30.63 -1.44 23.28
C SER A 94 29.62 -1.40 22.15
N ASP A 95 28.36 -1.50 22.52
CA ASP A 95 27.18 -1.30 21.69
C ASP A 95 27.38 -0.08 20.80
N THR A 96 27.82 -0.30 19.56
CA THR A 96 27.89 0.73 18.53
C THR A 96 26.45 1.05 18.16
N ARG A 97 25.80 1.89 18.98
CA ARG A 97 24.58 2.59 18.59
C ARG A 97 24.86 3.22 17.24
N PHE A 98 24.30 2.65 16.17
CA PHE A 98 24.38 3.20 14.83
C PHE A 98 23.83 4.62 14.87
N THR A 99 24.71 5.62 14.97
CA THR A 99 24.33 7.02 14.81
C THR A 99 23.77 7.17 13.41
N ARG A 100 22.50 7.55 13.33
CA ARG A 100 21.76 7.73 12.07
C ARG A 100 22.33 8.93 11.32
N ASN A 101 23.30 8.67 10.45
CA ASN A 101 24.02 9.67 9.68
C ASN A 101 23.50 9.82 8.24
N VAL A 102 22.44 9.08 7.87
CA VAL A 102 21.88 9.07 6.51
C VAL A 102 20.46 9.61 6.53
N TYR A 103 20.18 10.56 5.63
CA TYR A 103 18.88 11.16 5.36
C TYR A 103 18.41 10.70 3.96
N LEU A 104 17.12 10.41 3.79
CA LEU A 104 16.51 10.11 2.49
C LEU A 104 16.05 11.42 1.82
N PRO A 105 16.67 11.84 0.69
CA PRO A 105 16.21 12.98 -0.07
C PRO A 105 14.75 12.81 -0.51
N ARG A 106 13.95 13.84 -0.26
CA ARG A 106 12.56 13.91 -0.71
C ARG A 106 12.37 15.14 -1.58
N ILE A 107 11.82 14.95 -2.78
CA ILE A 107 11.56 16.03 -3.73
C ILE A 107 10.43 16.91 -3.17
N GLU A 108 10.57 18.23 -3.21
CA GLU A 108 9.52 19.14 -2.76
C GLU A 108 8.41 19.29 -3.81
N GLY A 109 7.15 19.14 -3.41
CA GLY A 109 5.99 19.32 -4.30
C GLY A 109 5.64 20.78 -4.60
N ILE A 110 6.02 21.71 -3.72
CA ILE A 110 5.72 23.15 -3.75
C ILE A 110 4.20 23.45 -3.81
N ARG A 111 3.55 23.21 -4.96
CA ARG A 111 2.09 23.30 -5.16
C ARG A 111 1.69 22.51 -6.41
N VAL A 112 0.42 22.10 -6.48
CA VAL A 112 -0.15 21.47 -7.69
C VAL A 112 0.06 22.37 -8.91
N GLY A 113 0.52 21.78 -10.00
CA GLY A 113 0.84 22.45 -11.25
C GLY A 113 2.19 23.19 -11.27
N HIS A 114 2.95 23.19 -10.18
CA HIS A 114 4.33 23.71 -10.20
C HIS A 114 5.20 22.87 -11.13
N VAL A 115 6.00 23.53 -11.97
CA VAL A 115 6.94 22.89 -12.89
C VAL A 115 8.36 23.26 -12.51
N GLN A 116 9.19 22.25 -12.27
CA GLN A 116 10.61 22.40 -12.00
C GLN A 116 11.46 21.68 -13.05
N LYS A 117 12.61 22.28 -13.39
CA LYS A 117 13.53 21.71 -14.38
C LYS A 117 14.51 20.75 -13.70
N VAL A 118 14.66 19.55 -14.24
CA VAL A 118 15.56 18.52 -13.74
C VAL A 118 16.49 18.02 -14.84
N SER A 119 17.78 17.91 -14.54
CA SER A 119 18.79 17.39 -15.47
C SER A 119 19.00 15.90 -15.20
N LEU A 120 18.43 15.05 -16.05
CA LEU A 120 18.41 13.60 -15.83
C LEU A 120 19.26 12.82 -16.84
N ALA A 121 19.62 13.44 -17.96
CA ALA A 121 20.56 12.90 -18.94
C ALA A 121 21.53 14.02 -19.38
N PRO A 122 22.77 13.70 -19.78
CA PRO A 122 23.73 14.70 -20.23
C PRO A 122 23.15 15.57 -21.34
N GLY A 123 23.12 16.89 -21.13
CA GLY A 123 22.63 17.85 -22.12
C GLY A 123 21.10 17.88 -22.33
N LYS A 124 20.31 17.11 -21.56
CA LYS A 124 18.84 17.12 -21.65
C LYS A 124 18.22 17.58 -20.33
N MET A 125 17.48 18.68 -20.40
CA MET A 125 16.62 19.16 -19.32
C MET A 125 15.22 18.57 -19.49
N HIS A 126 14.66 18.05 -18.41
CA HIS A 126 13.27 17.61 -18.36
C HIS A 126 12.46 18.56 -17.48
N GLU A 127 11.18 18.68 -17.78
CA GLU A 127 10.21 19.35 -16.94
C GLU A 127 9.56 18.32 -16.03
N MET A 128 9.50 18.60 -14.74
CA MET A 128 8.79 17.80 -13.76
C MET A 128 7.67 18.63 -13.15
N ARG A 129 6.44 18.15 -13.27
CA ARG A 129 5.24 18.83 -12.82
C ARG A 129 4.66 18.14 -11.59
N THR A 130 4.37 18.89 -10.53
CA THR A 130 3.64 18.39 -9.38
C THR A 130 2.17 18.19 -9.74
N LEU A 131 1.67 16.96 -9.59
CA LEU A 131 0.27 16.61 -9.86
C LEU A 131 -0.60 16.64 -8.62
N SER A 132 -0.07 16.21 -7.47
CA SER A 132 -0.74 16.29 -6.16
C SER A 132 0.28 16.43 -5.04
N LEU A 133 -0.18 16.84 -3.87
CA LEU A 133 0.62 16.89 -2.64
C LEU A 133 0.30 15.73 -1.69
N LYS A 134 -0.90 15.14 -1.81
CA LYS A 134 -1.34 13.92 -1.12
C LYS A 134 -1.93 12.94 -2.14
N PRO A 135 -1.22 11.92 -2.61
CA PRO A 135 0.17 11.64 -2.28
C PRO A 135 1.06 12.68 -2.97
N LEU A 136 2.31 12.73 -2.55
CA LEU A 136 3.31 13.56 -3.22
C LEU A 136 3.66 12.95 -4.59
N LEU A 137 3.07 13.48 -5.65
CA LEU A 137 3.02 12.90 -6.99
C LEU A 137 3.55 13.87 -8.04
N PHE A 138 4.38 13.37 -8.94
CA PHE A 138 4.99 14.13 -10.02
C PHE A 138 4.83 13.43 -11.37
N GLU A 139 4.74 14.22 -12.43
CA GLU A 139 4.78 13.77 -13.81
C GLU A 139 5.98 14.37 -14.52
N ILE A 140 6.67 13.55 -15.31
CA ILE A 140 7.87 13.92 -16.05
C ILE A 140 7.68 13.46 -17.50
N PRO A 141 7.19 14.34 -18.39
CA PRO A 141 7.09 14.04 -19.81
C PRO A 141 8.47 13.77 -20.43
N ASP A 142 8.48 13.02 -21.52
CA ASP A 142 9.68 12.68 -22.31
C ASP A 142 10.83 12.12 -21.48
N PHE A 143 10.52 11.43 -20.37
CA PHE A 143 11.49 10.82 -19.49
C PHE A 143 12.23 9.68 -20.20
N LEU A 144 11.53 8.86 -20.97
CA LEU A 144 12.07 7.86 -21.89
C LEU A 144 11.87 8.32 -23.34
N SER A 145 12.82 8.02 -24.23
CA SER A 145 12.62 8.18 -25.67
C SER A 145 11.72 7.09 -26.24
N GLU A 146 11.18 7.33 -27.43
CA GLU A 146 10.34 6.34 -28.11
C GLU A 146 11.07 5.02 -28.40
N GLU A 147 12.36 5.09 -28.71
CA GLU A 147 13.25 3.95 -28.95
C GLU A 147 13.54 3.21 -27.65
N GLU A 148 13.80 3.92 -26.56
CA GLU A 148 14.00 3.31 -25.24
C GLU A 148 12.76 2.52 -24.80
N CYS A 149 11.56 3.09 -24.98
CA CYS A 149 10.31 2.40 -24.73
C CYS A 149 10.18 1.11 -25.56
N ALA A 150 10.47 1.17 -26.86
CA ALA A 150 10.40 0.01 -27.75
C ALA A 150 11.39 -1.10 -27.35
N VAL A 151 12.60 -0.73 -26.93
CA VAL A 151 13.61 -1.69 -26.43
C VAL A 151 13.11 -2.38 -25.16
N VAL A 152 12.57 -1.64 -24.19
CA VAL A 152 12.05 -2.22 -22.94
C VAL A 152 10.93 -3.22 -23.22
N VAL A 153 9.97 -2.85 -24.09
CA VAL A 153 8.87 -3.76 -24.49
C VAL A 153 9.42 -4.99 -25.20
N ARG A 154 10.37 -4.85 -26.12
CA ARG A 154 10.94 -5.98 -26.86
C ARG A 154 11.70 -6.94 -25.94
N LEU A 155 12.48 -6.43 -24.99
CA LEU A 155 13.17 -7.24 -23.99
C LEU A 155 12.18 -8.02 -23.11
N ALA A 156 11.08 -7.38 -22.71
CA ALA A 156 10.02 -8.05 -21.95
C ALA A 156 9.34 -9.17 -22.76
N GLN A 157 9.04 -8.93 -24.04
CA GLN A 157 8.47 -9.93 -24.94
C GLN A 157 9.41 -11.12 -25.15
N LEU A 158 10.72 -10.86 -25.35
CA LEU A 158 11.73 -11.91 -25.53
C LEU A 158 11.91 -12.76 -24.28
N LYS A 159 11.82 -12.15 -23.09
CA LYS A 159 11.88 -12.89 -21.82
C LYS A 159 10.64 -13.76 -21.59
N GLY A 160 9.50 -13.38 -22.19
CA GLY A 160 8.21 -14.00 -21.95
C GLY A 160 7.49 -13.35 -20.76
N LEU A 161 6.17 -13.20 -20.90
CA LEU A 161 5.30 -12.67 -19.86
C LEU A 161 4.48 -13.79 -19.24
N THR A 162 4.22 -13.68 -17.94
CA THR A 162 3.32 -14.55 -17.18
C THR A 162 2.08 -13.79 -16.75
N GLU A 163 0.97 -14.49 -16.51
CA GLU A 163 -0.23 -13.87 -15.92
C GLU A 163 0.13 -13.29 -14.55
N SER A 164 -0.31 -12.06 -14.29
CA SER A 164 -0.01 -11.37 -13.05
C SER A 164 -0.92 -11.90 -11.96
N GLN A 165 -0.35 -12.59 -10.99
CA GLN A 165 -1.03 -12.91 -9.76
C GLN A 165 -0.88 -11.73 -8.80
N VAL A 166 -1.92 -11.43 -8.03
CA VAL A 166 -1.73 -10.61 -6.83
C VAL A 166 -0.93 -11.47 -5.86
N MET A 167 0.16 -10.92 -5.31
CA MET A 167 0.81 -11.54 -4.17
C MET A 167 -0.21 -11.49 -3.03
N VAL A 168 -0.95 -12.59 -2.83
CA VAL A 168 -1.63 -12.80 -1.56
C VAL A 168 -0.50 -12.84 -0.54
N PRO A 169 -0.51 -11.99 0.50
CA PRO A 169 0.51 -12.07 1.53
C PRO A 169 0.54 -13.50 2.05
N GLU A 170 1.64 -14.22 1.81
CA GLU A 170 1.92 -15.47 2.50
C GLU A 170 1.82 -15.13 3.99
N GLY A 171 0.78 -15.64 4.65
CA GLY A 171 0.48 -15.29 6.04
C GLY A 171 -0.98 -14.94 6.36
N GLN A 172 -1.86 -14.60 5.41
CA GLN A 172 -3.28 -14.37 5.76
C GLN A 172 -4.01 -15.68 6.13
N GLU A 173 -3.76 -16.76 5.39
CA GLU A 173 -4.21 -18.10 5.78
C GLU A 173 -3.56 -18.52 7.11
N GLU A 174 -2.26 -18.26 7.29
CA GLU A 174 -1.58 -18.52 8.57
C GLU A 174 -2.16 -17.68 9.71
N LEU A 175 -2.59 -16.43 9.50
CA LEU A 175 -3.17 -15.59 10.55
C LEU A 175 -4.50 -16.13 11.03
N SER A 176 -5.38 -16.55 10.12
CA SER A 176 -6.65 -17.16 10.49
C SER A 176 -6.45 -18.48 11.25
N GLN A 177 -5.44 -19.26 10.87
CA GLN A 177 -5.05 -20.49 11.56
C GLN A 177 -4.30 -20.24 12.88
N GLN A 178 -3.53 -19.16 13.00
CA GLN A 178 -2.76 -18.77 14.18
C GLN A 178 -3.62 -18.05 15.23
N LEU A 179 -4.58 -17.24 14.80
CA LEU A 179 -5.54 -16.54 15.67
C LEU A 179 -6.65 -17.47 16.16
N ASN A 180 -6.83 -18.63 15.50
CA ASN A 180 -7.74 -19.70 15.92
C ASN A 180 -9.19 -19.21 16.14
N LEU A 181 -9.61 -18.20 15.36
CA LEU A 181 -10.91 -17.55 15.52
C LEU A 181 -12.06 -18.50 15.14
N SER A 182 -13.10 -18.53 15.96
CA SER A 182 -14.30 -19.29 15.63
C SER A 182 -15.09 -18.61 14.51
N PRO A 183 -15.93 -19.35 13.76
CA PRO A 183 -16.85 -18.74 12.79
C PRO A 183 -17.74 -17.65 13.41
N GLU A 184 -18.06 -17.76 14.70
CA GLU A 184 -18.87 -16.76 15.42
C GLU A 184 -18.09 -15.46 15.65
N GLU A 185 -16.80 -15.55 15.97
CA GLU A 185 -15.94 -14.38 16.13
C GLU A 185 -15.72 -13.65 14.82
N ILE A 186 -15.56 -14.38 13.70
CA ILE A 186 -15.48 -13.80 12.37
C ILE A 186 -16.80 -13.11 11.99
N PHE A 187 -17.94 -13.75 12.27
CA PHE A 187 -19.25 -13.15 12.02
C PHE A 187 -19.41 -11.82 12.74
N HIS A 188 -19.12 -11.77 14.05
CA HIS A 188 -19.22 -10.53 14.83
C HIS A 188 -18.22 -9.45 14.40
N LEU A 189 -17.06 -9.84 13.84
CA LEU A 189 -16.10 -8.88 13.29
C LEU A 189 -16.60 -8.26 11.98
N LEU A 190 -17.35 -9.01 11.19
CA LEU A 190 -17.93 -8.54 9.94
C LEU A 190 -19.26 -7.80 10.16
N ASP A 191 -20.06 -8.15 11.16
CA ASP A 191 -21.35 -7.53 11.51
C ASP A 191 -21.14 -6.16 12.19
N LEU A 192 -20.95 -5.13 11.36
CA LEU A 192 -20.57 -3.79 11.80
C LEU A 192 -21.72 -3.08 12.51
N ASN A 193 -22.95 -3.32 12.07
CA ASN A 193 -24.14 -2.69 12.64
C ASN A 193 -24.75 -3.51 13.80
N GLN A 194 -24.25 -4.72 14.04
CA GLN A 194 -24.63 -5.64 15.12
C GLN A 194 -26.12 -6.04 15.07
N ASP A 195 -26.66 -6.19 13.87
CA ASP A 195 -28.06 -6.60 13.67
C ASP A 195 -28.24 -8.12 13.52
N GLY A 196 -27.15 -8.89 13.55
CA GLY A 196 -27.17 -10.35 13.46
C GLY A 196 -27.36 -10.86 12.03
N GLN A 197 -27.23 -10.00 11.01
CA GLN A 197 -27.33 -10.35 9.60
C GLN A 197 -26.20 -9.71 8.81
N LEU A 198 -25.29 -10.51 8.24
CA LEU A 198 -24.23 -9.98 7.42
C LEU A 198 -24.76 -9.50 6.07
N GLN A 199 -24.72 -8.19 5.87
CA GLN A 199 -25.04 -7.59 4.59
C GLN A 199 -23.86 -7.69 3.63
N PRO A 200 -24.12 -7.75 2.30
CA PRO A 200 -23.05 -7.77 1.30
C PRO A 200 -22.04 -6.63 1.48
N GLN A 201 -22.50 -5.44 1.86
CA GLN A 201 -21.66 -4.26 2.09
C GLN A 201 -20.69 -4.46 3.26
N GLU A 202 -21.10 -5.15 4.32
CA GLU A 202 -20.27 -5.41 5.49
C GLU A 202 -19.15 -6.40 5.17
N ILE A 203 -19.48 -7.47 4.44
CA ILE A 203 -18.51 -8.46 3.94
C ILE A 203 -17.54 -7.79 2.96
N LEU A 204 -18.06 -6.96 2.06
CA LEU A 204 -17.25 -6.17 1.13
C LEU A 204 -16.49 -5.03 1.81
N THR A 205 -16.63 -4.75 3.09
CA THR A 205 -15.79 -3.74 3.76
C THR A 205 -14.44 -4.37 4.15
N HIS A 206 -14.45 -5.62 4.62
CA HIS A 206 -13.26 -6.28 5.15
C HIS A 206 -12.70 -7.42 4.29
N SER A 207 -13.47 -7.94 3.31
CA SER A 207 -13.11 -9.14 2.52
C SER A 207 -13.04 -8.91 1.01
N ARG A 208 -12.81 -7.67 0.55
CA ARG A 208 -12.84 -7.30 -0.88
C ARG A 208 -11.91 -8.10 -1.77
N VAL A 209 -10.76 -8.46 -1.21
CA VAL A 209 -9.75 -9.25 -1.88
C VAL A 209 -9.64 -10.55 -1.13
N ARG A 210 -10.06 -11.64 -1.78
CA ARG A 210 -9.83 -13.00 -1.29
C ARG A 210 -9.20 -13.81 -2.41
N ASP A 211 -8.03 -14.37 -2.17
CA ASP A 211 -7.27 -15.18 -3.13
C ASP A 211 -7.03 -14.48 -4.48
N GLY A 212 -6.85 -13.15 -4.46
CA GLY A 212 -6.65 -12.34 -5.66
C GLY A 212 -7.92 -12.06 -6.47
N ILE A 213 -9.11 -12.37 -5.93
CA ILE A 213 -10.43 -12.08 -6.51
C ILE A 213 -10.99 -10.81 -5.90
N TRP A 214 -11.51 -9.93 -6.75
CA TRP A 214 -12.23 -8.72 -6.39
C TRP A 214 -13.71 -9.06 -6.18
N LEU A 215 -14.19 -8.95 -4.95
CA LEU A 215 -15.60 -9.19 -4.64
C LEU A 215 -16.44 -7.95 -4.99
N THR A 216 -17.58 -8.18 -5.63
CA THR A 216 -18.62 -7.18 -5.90
C THR A 216 -19.96 -7.71 -5.38
N PRO A 217 -20.96 -6.85 -5.15
CA PRO A 217 -22.27 -7.33 -4.70
C PRO A 217 -22.89 -8.35 -5.66
N GLU A 218 -22.61 -8.24 -6.96
CA GLU A 218 -23.12 -9.17 -7.96
C GLU A 218 -22.42 -10.53 -7.91
N ASN A 219 -21.08 -10.55 -7.86
CA ASN A 219 -20.35 -11.81 -7.83
C ASN A 219 -20.48 -12.53 -6.49
N LEU A 220 -20.67 -11.78 -5.39
CA LEU A 220 -20.86 -12.35 -4.07
C LEU A 220 -22.18 -13.12 -4.01
N ARG A 221 -23.24 -12.56 -4.62
CA ARG A 221 -24.52 -13.26 -4.81
C ARG A 221 -24.37 -14.48 -5.70
N GLU A 222 -23.66 -14.39 -6.84
CA GLU A 222 -23.39 -15.56 -7.69
C GLU A 222 -22.67 -16.68 -6.92
N ILE A 223 -21.77 -16.33 -5.99
CA ILE A 223 -21.07 -17.30 -5.14
C ILE A 223 -22.03 -17.87 -4.09
N TYR A 224 -22.87 -17.06 -3.46
CA TYR A 224 -23.86 -17.54 -2.48
C TYR A 224 -24.88 -18.47 -3.09
N ASP A 225 -25.41 -18.13 -4.27
CA ASP A 225 -26.33 -18.95 -5.04
C ASP A 225 -25.67 -20.27 -5.44
N GLY A 226 -24.41 -20.22 -5.89
CA GLY A 226 -23.63 -21.38 -6.29
C GLY A 226 -23.31 -22.32 -5.12
N LEU A 227 -23.04 -21.77 -3.95
CA LEU A 227 -22.81 -22.52 -2.72
C LEU A 227 -24.11 -22.91 -2.00
N LYS A 228 -25.26 -22.33 -2.38
CA LYS A 228 -26.57 -22.50 -1.74
C LYS A 228 -26.54 -22.19 -0.24
N VAL A 229 -25.84 -21.11 0.12
CA VAL A 229 -25.61 -20.73 1.52
C VAL A 229 -26.73 -19.85 2.05
N ASP A 230 -27.21 -18.92 1.22
CA ASP A 230 -28.42 -18.12 1.50
C ASP A 230 -29.64 -19.02 1.26
N GLN A 231 -30.16 -19.64 2.32
CA GLN A 231 -31.20 -20.65 2.22
C GLN A 231 -32.58 -20.02 2.03
N ASP A 232 -32.79 -18.87 2.65
CA ASP A 232 -34.05 -18.13 2.58
C ASP A 232 -34.11 -17.13 1.40
N ASN A 233 -33.00 -16.98 0.66
CA ASN A 233 -32.83 -16.12 -0.52
C ASN A 233 -33.14 -14.65 -0.23
N ASN A 234 -32.82 -14.19 0.98
CA ASN A 234 -33.04 -12.81 1.40
C ASN A 234 -31.88 -11.87 1.00
N GLY A 235 -30.77 -12.42 0.50
CA GLY A 235 -29.59 -11.68 0.05
C GLY A 235 -28.64 -11.22 1.16
N VAL A 236 -28.84 -11.66 2.40
CA VAL A 236 -28.00 -11.45 3.57
C VAL A 236 -27.66 -12.79 4.21
N LEU A 237 -26.62 -12.87 5.05
CA LEU A 237 -26.27 -14.11 5.73
C LEU A 237 -26.57 -14.01 7.22
N SER A 238 -27.49 -14.83 7.71
CA SER A 238 -27.63 -15.05 9.14
C SER A 238 -26.42 -15.79 9.72
N MET A 239 -26.28 -15.75 11.04
CA MET A 239 -25.22 -16.49 11.74
C MET A 239 -25.26 -18.00 11.44
N GLU A 240 -26.45 -18.58 11.30
CA GLU A 240 -26.63 -20.01 10.99
C GLU A 240 -26.19 -20.35 9.56
N GLU A 241 -26.46 -19.46 8.60
CA GLU A 241 -26.04 -19.62 7.20
C GLU A 241 -24.54 -19.38 7.06
N PHE A 242 -23.99 -18.37 7.75
CA PHE A 242 -22.56 -18.12 7.78
C PHE A 242 -21.78 -19.29 8.38
N GLY A 243 -22.31 -19.92 9.45
CA GLY A 243 -21.69 -21.10 10.05
C GLY A 243 -21.58 -22.30 9.10
N GLN A 244 -22.38 -22.34 8.03
CA GLN A 244 -22.29 -23.38 6.99
C GLN A 244 -21.19 -23.11 5.95
N LEU A 245 -20.69 -21.86 5.88
CA LEU A 245 -19.52 -21.51 5.07
C LEU A 245 -18.25 -22.04 5.73
N ASN A 246 -17.87 -23.26 5.40
CA ASN A 246 -16.48 -23.66 5.58
C ASN A 246 -15.60 -22.81 4.63
N SER A 247 -14.50 -22.26 5.14
CA SER A 247 -13.50 -21.51 4.36
C SER A 247 -13.08 -22.24 3.07
N ASP A 248 -13.03 -23.57 3.12
CA ASP A 248 -12.67 -24.44 1.99
C ASP A 248 -13.80 -24.55 0.93
N SER A 249 -15.08 -24.38 1.32
CA SER A 249 -16.21 -24.40 0.38
C SER A 249 -16.08 -23.30 -0.67
N PHE A 250 -15.71 -22.11 -0.24
CA PHE A 250 -15.50 -20.95 -1.10
C PHE A 250 -14.35 -21.19 -2.09
N GLN A 251 -13.21 -21.65 -1.59
CA GLN A 251 -12.02 -21.92 -2.42
C GLN A 251 -12.29 -23.03 -3.43
N ARG A 252 -12.97 -24.12 -3.04
CA ARG A 252 -13.38 -25.20 -3.95
C ARG A 252 -14.34 -24.72 -5.03
N TYR A 253 -15.31 -23.85 -4.70
CA TYR A 253 -16.23 -23.31 -5.69
C TYR A 253 -15.50 -22.53 -6.78
N LEU A 254 -14.54 -21.69 -6.39
CA LEU A 254 -13.69 -20.93 -7.30
C LEU A 254 -12.83 -21.82 -8.18
N LEU A 255 -12.26 -22.89 -7.62
CA LEU A 255 -11.48 -23.88 -8.37
C LEU A 255 -12.32 -24.65 -9.39
N GLN A 256 -13.57 -24.99 -9.06
CA GLN A 256 -14.45 -25.76 -9.94
C GLN A 256 -15.05 -24.94 -11.09
N HIS A 257 -15.45 -23.69 -10.83
CA HIS A 257 -16.15 -22.86 -11.81
C HIS A 257 -15.20 -21.96 -12.62
N GLY A 258 -13.97 -21.78 -12.13
CA GLY A 258 -13.00 -20.86 -12.71
C GLY A 258 -13.38 -19.41 -12.47
N VAL A 259 -12.39 -18.54 -12.29
CA VAL A 259 -12.61 -17.11 -12.06
C VAL A 259 -12.57 -16.38 -13.39
N LYS A 260 -13.63 -15.65 -13.74
CA LYS A 260 -13.62 -14.74 -14.89
C LYS A 260 -12.48 -13.74 -14.71
N LYS A 261 -11.65 -13.50 -15.74
CA LYS A 261 -10.53 -12.53 -15.66
C LYS A 261 -10.97 -11.13 -15.20
N SER A 262 -12.21 -10.75 -15.50
CA SER A 262 -12.84 -9.50 -15.05
C SER A 262 -13.05 -9.39 -13.54
N HIS A 263 -13.09 -10.52 -12.82
CA HIS A 263 -13.27 -10.57 -11.37
C HIS A 263 -11.93 -10.62 -10.62
N LEU A 264 -10.79 -10.68 -11.33
CA LEU A 264 -9.49 -10.63 -10.68
C LEU A 264 -9.20 -9.21 -10.19
N VAL A 265 -8.54 -9.09 -9.04
CA VAL A 265 -8.05 -7.80 -8.52
C VAL A 265 -7.09 -7.16 -9.52
N ARG A 266 -6.25 -7.98 -10.16
CA ARG A 266 -5.30 -7.61 -11.20
C ARG A 266 -5.48 -8.51 -12.41
N ASN A 267 -5.72 -7.90 -13.57
CA ASN A 267 -5.84 -8.58 -14.85
C ASN A 267 -4.82 -8.01 -15.83
N SER A 268 -3.61 -8.55 -15.79
CA SER A 268 -2.49 -8.16 -16.65
C SER A 268 -1.49 -9.30 -16.80
N LYS A 269 -0.55 -9.18 -17.74
CA LYS A 269 0.64 -10.03 -17.82
C LYS A 269 1.88 -9.23 -17.43
N HIS A 270 2.87 -9.82 -16.78
CA HIS A 270 4.10 -9.12 -16.44
C HIS A 270 5.35 -9.98 -16.60
N THR A 271 6.50 -9.33 -16.58
CA THR A 271 7.81 -9.96 -16.47
C THR A 271 8.77 -9.00 -15.76
N TRP A 272 9.95 -9.47 -15.41
CA TRP A 272 10.94 -8.71 -14.64
C TRP A 272 12.23 -8.55 -15.44
N LEU A 273 12.75 -7.34 -15.57
CA LEU A 273 14.01 -7.06 -16.28
C LEU A 273 15.09 -6.62 -15.31
N TYR A 274 16.22 -7.33 -15.33
CA TYR A 274 17.40 -6.97 -14.56
C TYR A 274 18.08 -5.73 -15.15
N GLN A 275 18.53 -4.81 -14.30
CA GLN A 275 19.12 -3.53 -14.71
C GLN A 275 20.56 -3.33 -14.21
N GLY A 276 21.19 -4.36 -13.62
CA GLY A 276 22.56 -4.26 -13.11
C GLY A 276 23.62 -4.58 -14.17
N GLN A 277 24.80 -4.99 -13.71
CA GLN A 277 25.93 -5.28 -14.59
C GLN A 277 25.62 -6.44 -15.56
N GLY A 278 25.93 -6.26 -16.84
CA GLY A 278 25.58 -7.22 -17.91
C GLY A 278 24.20 -7.03 -18.53
N ALA A 279 23.35 -6.15 -17.97
CA ALA A 279 22.08 -5.80 -18.60
C ALA A 279 22.25 -4.89 -19.83
N HIS A 280 21.22 -4.85 -20.68
CA HIS A 280 21.16 -3.97 -21.85
C HIS A 280 21.38 -2.50 -21.44
N GLN A 281 22.09 -1.72 -22.27
CA GLN A 281 22.47 -0.34 -21.95
C GLN A 281 21.28 0.55 -21.57
N VAL A 282 20.16 0.46 -22.31
CA VAL A 282 18.92 1.20 -22.01
C VAL A 282 18.42 0.94 -20.58
N LEU A 283 18.49 -0.30 -20.09
CA LEU A 283 18.02 -0.64 -18.75
C LEU A 283 18.92 -0.06 -17.65
N ARG A 284 20.25 -0.08 -17.88
CA ARG A 284 21.24 0.53 -16.97
C ARG A 284 21.11 2.05 -16.93
N GLU A 285 20.97 2.69 -18.09
CA GLU A 285 20.75 4.13 -18.19
C GLU A 285 19.43 4.57 -17.56
N LEU A 286 18.36 3.79 -17.72
CA LEU A 286 17.10 4.01 -17.04
C LEU A 286 17.27 3.98 -15.52
N ARG A 287 17.98 2.98 -14.97
CA ARG A 287 18.31 2.93 -13.53
C ARG A 287 19.09 4.17 -13.10
N ASN A 288 20.14 4.56 -13.84
CA ASN A 288 20.93 5.75 -13.54
C ASN A 288 20.09 7.04 -13.56
N ARG A 289 19.14 7.14 -14.49
CA ARG A 289 18.20 8.26 -14.61
C ARG A 289 17.28 8.32 -13.39
N VAL A 290 16.77 7.18 -12.93
CA VAL A 290 15.99 7.07 -11.69
C VAL A 290 16.81 7.46 -10.47
N THR A 291 18.06 7.00 -10.34
CA THR A 291 18.95 7.41 -9.25
C THR A 291 19.17 8.92 -9.21
N ARG A 292 19.41 9.55 -10.37
CA ARG A 292 19.54 11.01 -10.48
C ARG A 292 18.25 11.75 -10.14
N LEU A 293 17.10 11.20 -10.55
CA LEU A 293 15.78 11.78 -10.26
C LEU A 293 15.48 11.77 -8.77
N THR A 294 15.61 10.62 -8.11
CA THR A 294 15.27 10.45 -6.69
C THR A 294 16.33 11.06 -5.76
N ARG A 295 17.57 11.23 -6.26
CA ARG A 295 18.74 11.66 -5.50
C ARG A 295 19.09 10.73 -4.33
N LEU A 296 18.55 9.51 -4.34
CA LEU A 296 18.85 8.50 -3.34
C LEU A 296 20.26 7.94 -3.56
N PRO A 297 20.93 7.45 -2.50
CA PRO A 297 22.16 6.67 -2.62
C PRO A 297 22.02 5.56 -3.68
N PRO A 298 22.97 5.41 -4.61
CA PRO A 298 22.92 4.38 -5.65
C PRO A 298 22.71 2.97 -5.09
N SER A 299 23.32 2.67 -3.94
CA SER A 299 23.17 1.38 -3.26
C SER A 299 21.73 1.06 -2.86
N LEU A 300 20.89 2.06 -2.53
CA LEU A 300 19.47 1.80 -2.26
C LEU A 300 18.72 1.47 -3.54
N VAL A 301 18.98 2.22 -4.61
CA VAL A 301 18.32 2.02 -5.92
C VAL A 301 18.74 0.69 -6.57
N GLU A 302 20.00 0.30 -6.43
CA GLU A 302 20.54 -0.93 -7.01
C GLU A 302 20.09 -2.21 -6.31
N LEU A 303 19.87 -2.15 -4.99
CA LEU A 303 19.39 -3.25 -4.16
C LEU A 303 17.85 -3.36 -4.14
N SER A 304 17.16 -2.49 -4.87
CA SER A 304 15.71 -2.55 -5.01
C SER A 304 15.27 -3.62 -6.02
N GLU A 305 13.96 -3.87 -6.08
CA GLU A 305 13.32 -4.79 -7.01
C GLU A 305 13.75 -4.52 -8.48
N PRO A 306 13.86 -5.58 -9.32
CA PRO A 306 14.10 -5.39 -10.74
C PRO A 306 12.93 -4.66 -11.42
N LEU A 307 13.16 -4.10 -12.61
CA LEU A 307 12.14 -3.39 -13.36
C LEU A 307 10.99 -4.33 -13.75
N GLN A 308 9.79 -4.10 -13.23
CA GLN A 308 8.61 -4.87 -13.64
C GLN A 308 8.05 -4.27 -14.93
N VAL A 309 7.90 -5.06 -16.00
CA VAL A 309 7.20 -4.64 -17.22
C VAL A 309 5.85 -5.32 -17.27
N VAL A 310 4.78 -4.54 -17.45
CA VAL A 310 3.39 -5.02 -17.39
C VAL A 310 2.68 -4.69 -18.70
N HIS A 311 1.91 -5.66 -19.20
CA HIS A 311 1.06 -5.57 -20.37
C HIS A 311 -0.39 -5.80 -19.97
N TYR A 312 -1.24 -4.81 -20.24
CA TYR A 312 -2.69 -4.94 -20.15
C TYR A 312 -3.25 -5.04 -21.57
N GLU A 313 -3.93 -6.16 -21.84
CA GLU A 313 -4.76 -6.33 -23.02
C GLU A 313 -6.06 -5.52 -22.85
N GLN A 314 -6.87 -5.44 -23.91
CA GLN A 314 -8.20 -4.86 -23.82
C GLN A 314 -9.02 -5.58 -22.74
N GLY A 315 -9.65 -4.81 -21.84
CA GLY A 315 -10.36 -5.30 -20.65
C GLY A 315 -9.46 -5.58 -19.44
N GLY A 316 -8.14 -5.42 -19.57
CA GLY A 316 -7.19 -5.48 -18.46
C GLY A 316 -7.34 -4.29 -17.51
N HIS A 317 -7.13 -4.53 -16.22
CA HIS A 317 -7.31 -3.56 -15.15
C HIS A 317 -6.48 -3.95 -13.91
N TYR A 318 -6.32 -3.02 -12.98
CA TYR A 318 -5.84 -3.30 -11.63
C TYR A 318 -6.62 -2.41 -10.66
N HIS A 319 -7.39 -3.02 -9.77
CA HIS A 319 -8.15 -2.33 -8.73
C HIS A 319 -7.25 -1.49 -7.83
N ALA A 320 -7.81 -0.46 -7.20
CA ALA A 320 -6.99 0.48 -6.44
C ALA A 320 -6.36 -0.19 -5.21
N HIS A 321 -5.08 0.05 -4.99
CA HIS A 321 -4.26 -0.57 -3.96
C HIS A 321 -3.12 0.37 -3.55
N HIS A 322 -2.45 0.02 -2.46
CA HIS A 322 -1.16 0.60 -2.09
C HIS A 322 -0.03 -0.32 -2.56
N ASP A 323 1.10 0.25 -2.95
CA ASP A 323 2.25 -0.55 -3.39
C ASP A 323 3.00 -1.21 -2.23
N SER A 324 2.87 -0.64 -1.03
CA SER A 324 3.47 -1.15 0.21
C SER A 324 2.38 -1.58 1.20
N GLY A 325 2.73 -2.39 2.19
CA GLY A 325 1.82 -2.63 3.32
C GLY A 325 2.02 -1.67 4.49
N PRO A 326 1.16 -1.75 5.52
CA PRO A 326 1.29 -0.98 6.74
C PRO A 326 2.59 -1.33 7.48
N VAL A 327 3.09 -0.39 8.28
CA VAL A 327 4.33 -0.55 9.05
C VAL A 327 3.97 -0.76 10.52
N TYR A 328 4.14 -1.99 10.99
CA TYR A 328 4.10 -2.32 12.42
C TYR A 328 5.51 -2.60 12.94
N SER A 329 5.70 -2.58 14.27
CA SER A 329 7.02 -2.78 14.89
C SER A 329 7.65 -4.14 14.58
N ASP A 330 6.83 -5.15 14.32
CA ASP A 330 7.19 -6.52 14.00
C ASP A 330 7.16 -6.81 12.49
N THR A 331 6.79 -5.84 11.66
CA THR A 331 6.73 -6.01 10.21
C THR A 331 8.14 -6.18 9.63
N VAL A 332 8.31 -7.18 8.76
CA VAL A 332 9.55 -7.46 8.04
C VAL A 332 9.39 -7.15 6.56
N CYS A 333 10.29 -6.33 6.02
CA CYS A 333 10.33 -6.06 4.60
C CYS A 333 10.91 -7.25 3.84
N THR A 334 10.26 -7.65 2.76
CA THR A 334 10.68 -8.77 1.91
C THR A 334 12.14 -8.66 1.45
N HIS A 335 12.58 -7.45 1.05
CA HIS A 335 13.93 -7.23 0.52
C HIS A 335 15.02 -7.30 1.59
N THR A 336 14.72 -6.99 2.85
CA THR A 336 15.68 -7.04 3.97
C THR A 336 15.51 -8.26 4.86
N ARG A 337 14.69 -9.24 4.47
CA ARG A 337 14.38 -10.43 5.29
C ARG A 337 15.63 -11.14 5.82
N VAL A 338 16.69 -11.22 5.02
CA VAL A 338 17.98 -11.84 5.42
C VAL A 338 18.70 -11.10 6.56
N ALA A 339 18.36 -9.84 6.80
CA ALA A 339 18.89 -9.02 7.89
C ALA A 339 17.97 -9.00 9.13
N ALA A 340 16.77 -9.56 9.03
CA ALA A 340 15.85 -9.68 10.16
C ALA A 340 16.34 -10.78 11.12
N ASN A 341 16.36 -10.47 12.42
CA ASN A 341 16.71 -11.42 13.49
C ASN A 341 15.51 -12.25 13.96
N THR A 342 14.32 -12.00 13.41
CA THR A 342 13.05 -12.53 13.89
C THR A 342 12.34 -13.31 12.79
N SER A 343 11.77 -14.46 13.16
CA SER A 343 10.80 -15.20 12.36
C SER A 343 9.44 -14.49 12.45
N SER A 344 9.35 -13.25 11.99
CA SER A 344 8.06 -12.55 11.98
C SER A 344 7.15 -13.21 10.95
N PRO A 345 5.89 -13.54 11.31
CA PRO A 345 4.91 -13.98 10.33
C PRO A 345 4.47 -12.83 9.41
N PHE A 346 4.77 -11.57 9.77
CA PHE A 346 4.33 -10.39 9.03
C PHE A 346 5.39 -9.94 8.03
N GLN A 347 5.30 -10.47 6.81
CA GLN A 347 6.11 -10.03 5.69
C GLN A 347 5.34 -9.05 4.80
N THR A 348 5.99 -7.95 4.40
CA THR A 348 5.39 -6.98 3.48
C THR A 348 6.37 -6.47 2.43
N SER A 349 5.84 -5.81 1.41
CA SER A 349 6.64 -5.01 0.47
C SER A 349 6.84 -3.61 1.05
N CYS A 350 8.11 -3.17 1.14
CA CYS A 350 8.47 -1.84 1.65
C CYS A 350 9.04 -1.00 0.52
N ARG A 351 8.15 -0.41 -0.29
CA ARG A 351 8.49 0.37 -1.48
C ARG A 351 8.35 1.84 -1.15
N TYR A 352 9.47 2.53 -0.91
CA TYR A 352 9.49 3.94 -0.54
C TYR A 352 8.96 4.86 -1.66
N ILE A 353 9.40 4.60 -2.88
CA ILE A 353 9.03 5.36 -4.09
C ILE A 353 8.57 4.38 -5.16
N THR A 354 7.53 4.75 -5.88
CA THR A 354 7.17 4.10 -7.15
C THR A 354 7.46 5.05 -8.30
N VAL A 355 8.19 4.56 -9.30
CA VAL A 355 8.38 5.25 -10.58
C VAL A 355 7.73 4.41 -11.68
N LEU A 356 6.62 4.91 -12.21
CA LEU A 356 5.84 4.30 -13.28
C LEU A 356 6.21 4.92 -14.63
N PHE A 357 6.47 4.11 -15.64
CA PHE A 357 6.76 4.54 -17.01
C PHE A 357 5.66 4.07 -17.95
N TYR A 358 5.12 4.96 -18.77
CA TYR A 358 4.25 4.58 -19.88
C TYR A 358 5.09 4.25 -21.12
N LEU A 359 5.04 2.99 -21.56
CA LEU A 359 5.86 2.50 -22.69
C LEU A 359 5.14 2.63 -24.04
N ASN A 360 3.84 2.89 -24.03
CA ASN A 360 3.06 3.30 -25.19
C ASN A 360 1.94 4.27 -24.78
N SER A 361 1.37 4.96 -25.77
CA SER A 361 0.13 5.71 -25.61
C SER A 361 -1.05 4.77 -25.83
N VAL A 362 -2.07 4.87 -24.98
CA VAL A 362 -3.27 4.03 -25.04
C VAL A 362 -4.36 4.79 -25.81
N GLU A 363 -5.12 4.07 -26.64
CA GLU A 363 -6.19 4.68 -27.45
C GLU A 363 -7.34 5.18 -26.57
N GLU A 364 -7.93 4.30 -25.75
CA GLU A 364 -9.00 4.63 -24.80
C GLU A 364 -8.88 3.83 -23.49
N GLY A 365 -9.17 4.51 -22.38
CA GLY A 365 -9.02 3.97 -21.03
C GLY A 365 -7.56 3.80 -20.60
N GLY A 366 -7.32 2.91 -19.66
CA GLY A 366 -5.98 2.57 -19.19
C GLY A 366 -5.29 3.64 -18.35
N GLU A 367 -5.99 4.66 -17.88
CA GLU A 367 -5.45 5.68 -16.97
C GLU A 367 -4.89 5.08 -15.68
N THR A 368 -3.99 5.81 -15.04
CA THR A 368 -3.61 5.54 -13.65
C THR A 368 -4.41 6.50 -12.77
N THR A 369 -5.33 5.96 -11.98
CA THR A 369 -6.21 6.75 -11.11
C THR A 369 -5.66 6.79 -9.70
N PHE A 370 -5.76 7.96 -9.05
CA PHE A 370 -5.51 8.17 -7.64
C PHE A 370 -6.84 8.65 -7.04
N PRO A 371 -7.67 7.73 -6.51
CA PRO A 371 -9.07 8.04 -6.21
C PRO A 371 -9.24 9.16 -5.18
N VAL A 372 -8.31 9.26 -4.23
CA VAL A 372 -8.35 10.20 -3.11
C VAL A 372 -7.29 11.30 -3.18
N ALA A 373 -6.68 11.53 -4.34
CA ALA A 373 -5.65 12.56 -4.49
C ALA A 373 -6.13 13.94 -4.00
N ASP A 374 -5.30 14.59 -3.19
CA ASP A 374 -5.50 15.87 -2.50
C ASP A 374 -6.84 16.00 -1.75
N ASN A 375 -7.48 14.89 -1.41
CA ASN A 375 -8.73 14.92 -0.66
C ASN A 375 -8.51 15.57 0.71
N ARG A 376 -9.53 16.24 1.26
CA ARG A 376 -9.35 16.99 2.52
C ARG A 376 -9.04 16.06 3.69
N THR A 377 -9.79 14.98 3.80
CA THR A 377 -9.66 13.91 4.78
C THR A 377 -9.56 12.57 4.06
N PHE A 378 -8.97 11.59 4.73
CA PHE A 378 -9.04 10.20 4.33
C PHE A 378 -9.93 9.49 5.33
N GLU A 379 -11.01 8.89 4.85
CA GLU A 379 -11.94 8.10 5.64
C GLU A 379 -12.24 6.85 4.82
N GLU A 380 -11.87 5.68 5.32
CA GLU A 380 -12.01 4.41 4.59
C GLU A 380 -13.47 4.11 4.25
N VAL A 381 -14.39 4.41 5.19
CA VAL A 381 -15.85 4.35 4.98
C VAL A 381 -16.35 5.25 3.85
N SER A 382 -15.58 6.28 3.46
CA SER A 382 -15.93 7.18 2.36
C SER A 382 -15.45 6.67 1.00
N LEU A 383 -14.61 5.63 0.95
CA LEU A 383 -14.21 4.97 -0.30
C LEU A 383 -15.37 4.18 -0.93
N ILE A 384 -16.38 3.84 -0.12
CA ILE A 384 -17.52 3.02 -0.51
C ILE A 384 -18.80 3.74 -0.05
N GLN A 385 -19.47 4.46 -0.95
CA GLN A 385 -20.70 5.17 -0.60
C GLN A 385 -21.73 5.07 -1.73
N ASN A 386 -23.01 4.89 -1.38
CA ASN A 386 -24.14 4.92 -2.32
C ASN A 386 -23.96 3.99 -3.55
N ASN A 387 -23.50 2.75 -3.31
CA ASN A 387 -23.14 1.77 -4.36
C ASN A 387 -22.02 2.23 -5.30
N VAL A 388 -21.23 3.22 -4.89
CA VAL A 388 -20.02 3.65 -5.59
C VAL A 388 -18.83 3.15 -4.81
N ASP A 389 -18.00 2.41 -5.52
CA ASP A 389 -16.78 1.82 -5.00
C ASP A 389 -15.58 2.48 -5.68
N LEU A 390 -14.89 3.39 -4.99
CA LEU A 390 -13.74 4.10 -5.55
C LEU A 390 -12.52 3.20 -5.78
N LEU A 391 -12.51 1.98 -5.22
CA LEU A 391 -11.48 0.98 -5.48
C LEU A 391 -11.74 0.18 -6.76
N ASP A 392 -12.99 0.16 -7.25
CA ASP A 392 -13.37 -0.44 -8.53
C ASP A 392 -12.92 0.42 -9.72
N THR A 393 -11.72 0.15 -10.23
CA THR A 393 -11.15 0.86 -11.38
C THR A 393 -11.75 0.46 -12.73
N ARG A 394 -12.64 -0.55 -12.77
CA ARG A 394 -13.40 -0.92 -13.96
C ARG A 394 -14.65 -0.06 -14.11
N LYS A 395 -15.38 0.16 -13.00
CA LYS A 395 -16.66 0.87 -13.01
C LYS A 395 -16.57 2.35 -12.62
N HIS A 396 -15.61 2.73 -11.78
CA HIS A 396 -15.62 4.03 -11.10
C HIS A 396 -14.30 4.80 -11.21
N CYS A 397 -13.46 4.46 -12.19
CA CYS A 397 -12.24 5.21 -12.49
C CYS A 397 -12.52 6.71 -12.73
N ASP A 398 -13.63 7.03 -13.40
CA ASP A 398 -14.10 8.37 -13.74
C ASP A 398 -14.42 9.24 -12.50
N LYS A 399 -14.66 8.61 -11.35
CA LYS A 399 -14.95 9.28 -10.08
C LYS A 399 -13.73 9.53 -9.21
N GLY A 400 -12.56 9.00 -9.59
CA GLY A 400 -11.31 9.31 -8.89
C GLY A 400 -10.94 10.79 -9.00
N ASN A 401 -10.36 11.35 -7.95
CA ASN A 401 -9.97 12.76 -7.89
C ASN A 401 -8.91 13.14 -8.94
N LEU A 402 -7.98 12.23 -9.23
CA LEU A 402 -6.91 12.45 -10.20
C LEU A 402 -6.73 11.23 -11.09
N ARG A 403 -6.55 11.46 -12.39
CA ARG A 403 -6.23 10.44 -13.39
C ARG A 403 -5.08 10.92 -14.27
N VAL A 404 -4.07 10.07 -14.43
CA VAL A 404 -2.95 10.30 -15.34
C VAL A 404 -3.14 9.48 -16.60
N LYS A 405 -3.21 10.15 -17.75
CA LYS A 405 -3.39 9.51 -19.05
C LYS A 405 -2.07 8.86 -19.52
N PRO A 406 -2.09 7.61 -20.03
CA PRO A 406 -0.89 6.97 -20.56
C PRO A 406 -0.39 7.69 -21.81
N THR A 407 0.79 8.29 -21.70
CA THR A 407 1.46 8.96 -22.81
C THR A 407 2.86 8.38 -22.93
N LYS A 408 3.18 7.77 -24.08
CA LYS A 408 4.47 7.10 -24.32
C LYS A 408 5.65 7.98 -23.89
N GLY A 409 6.59 7.40 -23.16
CA GLY A 409 7.78 8.08 -22.68
C GLY A 409 7.62 8.87 -21.38
N THR A 410 6.38 9.09 -20.92
CA THR A 410 6.12 9.82 -19.67
C THR A 410 6.39 8.94 -18.45
N ALA A 411 7.07 9.50 -17.45
CA ALA A 411 7.23 8.90 -16.14
C ALA A 411 6.32 9.59 -15.12
N VAL A 412 5.84 8.82 -14.14
CA VAL A 412 5.08 9.30 -12.99
C VAL A 412 5.78 8.79 -11.75
N LEU A 413 6.04 9.66 -10.78
CA LEU A 413 6.73 9.32 -9.53
C LEU A 413 5.87 9.71 -8.35
N TRP A 414 5.71 8.83 -7.38
CA TRP A 414 5.14 9.18 -6.08
C TRP A 414 5.83 8.46 -4.93
N TYR A 415 5.63 9.00 -3.73
CA TYR A 415 6.07 8.39 -2.48
C TYR A 415 4.93 7.61 -1.85
N ASN A 416 5.19 6.36 -1.42
CA ASN A 416 4.19 5.51 -0.77
C ASN A 416 4.15 5.67 0.75
N TYR A 417 5.11 6.42 1.31
CA TYR A 417 5.24 6.68 2.73
C TYR A 417 5.38 8.17 2.99
N LEU A 418 4.87 8.63 4.13
CA LEU A 418 5.17 9.93 4.71
C LEU A 418 6.62 9.98 5.23
N SER A 419 7.10 11.16 5.60
CA SER A 419 8.37 11.30 6.30
C SER A 419 8.17 11.14 7.80
N ASP A 420 9.11 10.48 8.48
CA ASP A 420 9.14 10.41 9.95
C ASP A 420 9.53 11.74 10.64
N GLY A 421 9.75 12.81 9.88
CA GLY A 421 10.21 14.11 10.38
C GLY A 421 11.69 14.14 10.80
N LYS A 422 12.38 12.99 10.78
CA LYS A 422 13.82 12.83 11.11
C LYS A 422 14.63 12.43 9.88
N GLY A 423 14.00 12.39 8.70
CA GLY A 423 14.69 12.10 7.44
C GLY A 423 14.70 10.65 6.97
N TRP A 424 13.74 9.85 7.42
CA TRP A 424 13.57 8.47 6.98
C TRP A 424 12.10 8.20 6.65
N VAL A 425 11.80 6.93 6.38
CA VAL A 425 10.47 6.43 6.09
C VAL A 425 9.60 6.54 7.35
N GLY A 426 8.44 7.19 7.22
CA GLY A 426 7.41 7.25 8.27
C GLY A 426 6.28 6.26 8.01
N GLU A 427 5.06 6.66 8.38
CA GLU A 427 3.85 5.88 8.14
C GLU A 427 3.52 5.78 6.65
N GLN A 428 2.75 4.77 6.27
CA GLN A 428 2.23 4.63 4.92
C GLN A 428 1.37 5.85 4.55
N ASP A 429 1.57 6.39 3.35
CA ASP A 429 0.74 7.49 2.85
C ASP A 429 -0.56 6.90 2.28
N GLU A 430 -1.65 6.97 3.04
CA GLU A 430 -2.97 6.46 2.64
C GLU A 430 -3.46 7.03 1.31
N TYR A 431 -3.04 8.26 0.98
CA TYR A 431 -3.42 8.92 -0.26
C TYR A 431 -2.71 8.33 -1.48
N SER A 432 -1.65 7.54 -1.30
CA SER A 432 -0.96 6.81 -2.38
C SER A 432 -1.77 5.66 -2.98
N LEU A 433 -3.00 5.47 -2.51
CA LEU A 433 -3.99 4.59 -3.11
C LEU A 433 -4.15 4.91 -4.60
N HIS A 434 -3.84 3.94 -5.45
CA HIS A 434 -3.87 4.11 -6.89
C HIS A 434 -4.24 2.82 -7.60
N GLY A 435 -4.68 2.92 -8.86
CA GLY A 435 -5.01 1.74 -9.65
C GLY A 435 -4.91 1.97 -11.15
N GLY A 436 -4.92 0.86 -11.89
CA GLY A 436 -4.95 0.85 -13.35
C GLY A 436 -6.38 0.73 -13.86
N CYS A 437 -6.89 1.79 -14.47
CA CYS A 437 -8.23 1.78 -15.06
C CYS A 437 -8.33 0.78 -16.22
N ILE A 438 -9.55 0.32 -16.46
CA ILE A 438 -9.83 -0.63 -17.53
C ILE A 438 -9.37 -0.07 -18.89
N VAL A 439 -8.65 -0.89 -19.66
CA VAL A 439 -8.30 -0.56 -21.05
C VAL A 439 -9.51 -0.88 -21.93
N THR A 440 -10.18 0.14 -22.47
CA THR A 440 -11.37 -0.06 -23.30
C THR A 440 -11.03 -0.29 -24.77
N ARG A 441 -9.95 0.33 -25.28
CA ARG A 441 -9.43 0.10 -26.64
C ARG A 441 -7.90 0.14 -26.70
N GLY A 442 -7.33 -0.77 -27.49
CA GLY A 442 -5.88 -0.92 -27.64
C GLY A 442 -5.25 -1.76 -26.53
N THR A 443 -3.96 -1.56 -26.28
CA THR A 443 -3.21 -2.22 -25.21
C THR A 443 -2.39 -1.21 -24.43
N LYS A 444 -2.10 -1.49 -23.16
CA LYS A 444 -1.27 -0.65 -22.29
C LYS A 444 -0.01 -1.40 -21.89
N TRP A 445 1.14 -0.81 -22.17
CA TRP A 445 2.44 -1.25 -21.69
C TRP A 445 2.97 -0.23 -20.69
N ILE A 446 3.33 -0.71 -19.51
CA ILE A 446 3.99 0.09 -18.49
C ILE A 446 5.22 -0.63 -17.96
N ALA A 447 6.11 0.13 -17.32
CA ALA A 447 7.12 -0.44 -16.44
C ALA A 447 7.13 0.27 -15.09
N ASN A 448 7.34 -0.50 -14.01
CA ASN A 448 7.39 0.02 -12.65
C ASN A 448 8.80 -0.23 -12.10
N ASN A 449 9.41 0.83 -11.57
CA ASN A 449 10.61 0.72 -10.77
C ASN A 449 10.28 1.13 -9.34
N TRP A 450 10.28 0.15 -8.44
CA TRP A 450 10.07 0.37 -7.02
C TRP A 450 11.40 0.57 -6.32
N ILE A 451 11.50 1.57 -5.46
CA ILE A 451 12.69 1.79 -4.64
C ILE A 451 12.40 1.31 -3.23
N ASN A 452 13.08 0.25 -2.81
CA ASN A 452 12.84 -0.39 -1.52
C ASN A 452 13.67 0.26 -0.41
N VAL A 453 13.01 0.63 0.67
CA VAL A 453 13.67 1.13 1.89
C VAL A 453 12.93 0.56 3.09
N ASP A 454 13.66 -0.11 3.97
CA ASP A 454 13.11 -0.60 5.22
C ASP A 454 12.79 0.58 6.17
N PRO A 455 11.58 0.66 6.73
CA PRO A 455 11.26 1.63 7.78
C PRO A 455 12.18 1.52 9.00
N ASP A 456 12.69 0.32 9.30
CA ASP A 456 13.74 0.10 10.30
C ASP A 456 15.13 0.41 9.70
N TYR A 457 15.65 1.59 10.03
CA TYR A 457 16.97 2.03 9.59
C TYR A 457 18.09 1.03 9.93
N GLN A 458 18.07 0.41 11.12
CA GLN A 458 19.12 -0.51 11.52
C GLN A 458 19.09 -1.77 10.66
N ARG A 459 17.89 -2.25 10.33
CA ARG A 459 17.71 -3.38 9.43
C ARG A 459 18.15 -3.08 8.01
N GLN A 460 17.80 -1.90 7.48
CA GLN A 460 18.29 -1.44 6.18
C GLN A 460 19.83 -1.38 6.15
N ALA A 461 20.45 -0.76 7.15
CA ALA A 461 21.90 -0.60 7.21
C ALA A 461 22.61 -1.96 7.27
N ARG A 462 22.11 -2.88 8.09
CA ARG A 462 22.65 -4.25 8.18
C ARG A 462 22.48 -5.01 6.87
N TYR A 463 21.33 -4.91 6.21
CA TYR A 463 21.10 -5.52 4.91
C TYR A 463 22.12 -5.05 3.87
N GLN A 464 22.35 -3.73 3.79
CA GLN A 464 23.34 -3.17 2.87
C GLN A 464 24.76 -3.68 3.15
N GLN A 465 25.15 -3.79 4.42
CA GLN A 465 26.45 -4.36 4.80
C GLN A 465 26.59 -5.84 4.42
N LEU A 466 25.55 -6.64 4.65
CA LEU A 466 25.54 -8.06 4.31
C LEU A 466 25.70 -8.28 2.79
N VAL A 467 25.01 -7.48 1.97
CA VAL A 467 25.14 -7.59 0.50
C VAL A 467 26.54 -7.20 0.03
N LEU A 468 27.12 -6.13 0.59
CA LEU A 468 28.49 -5.72 0.25
C LEU A 468 29.51 -6.81 0.60
N GLN A 469 29.40 -7.41 1.79
CA GLN A 469 30.28 -8.51 2.20
C GLN A 469 30.17 -9.73 1.28
N GLN A 470 28.95 -10.08 0.84
CA GLN A 470 28.74 -11.17 -0.11
C GLN A 470 29.38 -10.88 -1.46
N GLN A 471 29.24 -9.66 -1.99
CA GLN A 471 29.86 -9.27 -3.25
C GLN A 471 31.39 -9.36 -3.17
N GLU A 472 32.01 -8.82 -2.11
CA GLU A 472 33.45 -8.92 -1.91
C GLU A 472 33.95 -10.36 -1.71
N SER A 473 33.11 -11.26 -1.17
CA SER A 473 33.46 -12.66 -1.00
C SER A 473 33.41 -13.43 -2.33
N GLN A 474 32.46 -13.09 -3.21
CA GLN A 474 32.34 -13.66 -4.55
C GLN A 474 33.48 -13.18 -5.45
N GLU A 475 33.90 -11.92 -5.33
CA GLU A 475 35.04 -11.39 -6.08
C GLU A 475 36.40 -11.95 -5.63
N ARG A 476 36.50 -12.42 -4.37
CA ARG A 476 37.70 -13.07 -3.81
C ARG A 476 37.82 -14.56 -4.12
N GLN A 477 36.83 -15.19 -4.76
CA GLN A 477 36.90 -16.58 -5.24
C GLN A 477 36.76 -16.70 -6.78
N PRO A 478 37.68 -16.16 -7.59
CA PRO A 478 37.80 -16.56 -8.99
C PRO A 478 38.64 -17.86 -9.09
N ASP A 479 38.02 -18.93 -9.59
CA ASP A 479 38.62 -20.20 -10.03
C ASP A 479 39.42 -21.08 -9.03
N MET A 480 38.74 -22.10 -8.47
CA MET A 480 39.37 -23.37 -8.06
C MET A 480 38.71 -24.59 -8.72
N ASN A 481 38.08 -24.46 -9.89
CA ASN A 481 37.42 -25.58 -10.59
C ASN A 481 37.71 -25.62 -12.11
N ALA A 482 38.90 -25.20 -12.55
CA ALA A 482 39.30 -25.26 -13.96
C ALA A 482 40.53 -26.14 -14.26
N ASP A 483 41.08 -26.87 -13.27
CA ASP A 483 42.30 -27.70 -13.44
C ASP A 483 42.14 -29.17 -12.97
N GLU A 484 40.98 -29.78 -13.21
CA GLU A 484 40.85 -31.25 -13.11
C GLU A 484 40.05 -31.81 -14.29
N HIS A 485 40.47 -31.59 -15.54
CA HIS A 485 40.09 -32.47 -16.68
C HIS A 485 40.99 -32.30 -17.90
N THR A 486 42.31 -32.41 -17.71
CA THR A 486 43.23 -32.79 -18.80
C THR A 486 44.33 -33.68 -18.24
N GLY A 487 44.08 -34.99 -18.22
CA GLY A 487 45.08 -35.98 -17.86
C GLY A 487 44.54 -37.39 -17.98
N ASN A 488 45.09 -38.14 -18.94
CA ASN A 488 44.93 -39.57 -19.18
C ASN A 488 43.63 -40.04 -19.86
N HIS A 489 43.69 -40.15 -21.20
CA HIS A 489 43.47 -41.45 -21.85
C HIS A 489 44.17 -41.50 -23.21
N GLN A 490 45.35 -42.12 -23.23
CA GLN A 490 45.95 -42.77 -24.40
C GLN A 490 46.67 -44.04 -23.91
N GLU A 491 46.52 -45.11 -24.69
CA GLU A 491 47.17 -46.44 -24.61
C GLU A 491 46.65 -47.44 -23.55
N LEU A 492 45.74 -48.35 -23.95
CA LEU A 492 46.03 -49.72 -24.43
C LEU A 492 44.72 -50.48 -24.74
#